data_AF-A0A8T4U174-F1
#
_entry.id   AF-A0A8T4U174-F1
#
_cell.length_a   1.000
_cell.length_b   1.000
_cell.length_c   1.000
_cell.angle_alpha   90.00
_cell.angle_beta   90.00
_cell.angle_gamma   90.00
#
_symmetry.space_group_name_H-M   'P 1'
#
loop_
_entity.id
_entity.type
_entity.pdbx_description
1 polymer ?
#
loop_
_entity_poly.entity_id
_entity_poly.type
_entity_poly.pdbx_seq_one_letter_code
_entity_poly.pdbx_strand_id
1 'polypeptide(L)'
;MLKNNVQRRSQMEIMGIVIIIILFSVGLLFAIQYVILKKPSDVKKSFLQAELSSNSLNAMLKTNIPECNNADMAALFKDCGQYNPPNPTEPEIDCDNDGSKVSSGDLYDSCFILNQTITTILNNTLNVWRVPYVFSANFDNYPPLPWTAGITGDIPCTMEDEGRPQEFTLPTTQGNLRIVLKVC
;
A
#
# COMPACT_ATOMS: atom_id res chain seq x y z
N MET A 1 -52.88 -14.05 63.82
CA MET A 1 -51.64 -13.82 63.06
C MET A 1 -51.75 -14.54 61.71
N LEU A 2 -52.22 -13.85 60.67
CA LEU A 2 -52.35 -14.41 59.32
C LEU A 2 -51.03 -14.22 58.56
N LYS A 3 -50.37 -15.33 58.24
CA LYS A 3 -49.08 -15.39 57.56
C LYS A 3 -49.31 -15.20 56.06
N ASN A 4 -49.01 -14.02 55.54
CA ASN A 4 -49.12 -13.68 54.12
C ASN A 4 -48.07 -14.43 53.28
N ASN A 5 -48.38 -15.66 52.86
CA ASN A 5 -47.53 -16.47 51.97
C ASN A 5 -47.49 -15.98 50.51
N VAL A 6 -48.27 -14.95 50.16
CA VAL A 6 -48.34 -14.38 48.79
C VAL A 6 -47.05 -13.62 48.42
N GLN A 7 -46.35 -13.02 49.38
CA GLN A 7 -45.11 -12.26 49.13
C GLN A 7 -43.96 -13.11 48.54
N ARG A 8 -43.89 -14.41 48.85
CA ARG A 8 -42.80 -15.28 48.35
C ARG A 8 -42.96 -15.72 46.90
N ARG A 9 -44.19 -15.73 46.37
CA ARG A 9 -44.45 -16.15 44.98
C ARG A 9 -44.14 -15.03 43.98
N SER A 10 -44.51 -13.80 44.31
CA SER A 10 -44.20 -12.62 43.48
C SER A 10 -42.69 -12.34 43.41
N GLN A 11 -41.94 -12.63 44.48
CA GLN A 11 -40.48 -12.50 44.48
C GLN A 11 -39.78 -13.47 43.50
N MET A 12 -40.34 -14.68 43.27
CA MET A 12 -39.73 -15.64 42.32
C MET A 12 -39.94 -15.24 40.86
N GLU A 13 -41.08 -14.64 40.49
CA GLU A 13 -41.31 -14.10 39.13
C GLU A 13 -40.37 -12.93 38.81
N ILE A 14 -40.18 -12.02 39.77
CA ILE A 14 -39.29 -10.87 39.60
C ILE A 14 -37.84 -11.32 39.42
N MET A 15 -37.39 -12.34 40.15
CA MET A 15 -36.03 -12.88 39.99
C MET A 15 -35.80 -13.49 38.60
N GLY A 16 -36.79 -14.18 38.03
CA GLY A 16 -36.70 -14.74 36.68
C GLY A 16 -36.58 -13.65 35.60
N ILE A 17 -37.39 -12.59 35.73
CA ILE A 17 -37.34 -11.45 34.80
C ILE A 17 -35.99 -10.72 34.88
N VAL A 18 -35.44 -10.55 36.09
CA VAL A 18 -34.13 -9.91 36.28
C VAL A 18 -33.01 -10.69 35.58
N ILE A 19 -33.02 -12.03 35.64
CA ILE A 19 -32.02 -12.86 34.96
C ILE A 19 -32.10 -12.70 33.44
N ILE A 20 -33.31 -12.67 32.86
CA ILE A 20 -33.50 -12.48 31.42
C ILE A 20 -32.98 -11.11 30.99
N ILE A 21 -33.27 -10.05 31.77
CA ILE A 21 -32.77 -8.70 31.48
C ILE A 21 -31.24 -8.68 31.51
N ILE A 22 -30.60 -9.33 32.49
CA ILE A 22 -29.15 -9.41 32.57
C ILE A 22 -28.57 -10.12 31.33
N LEU A 23 -29.13 -11.28 30.96
CA LEU A 23 -28.69 -12.02 29.78
C LEU A 23 -28.86 -11.21 28.49
N PHE A 24 -29.97 -10.49 28.36
CA PHE A 24 -30.24 -9.62 27.22
C PHE A 24 -29.26 -8.43 27.17
N SER A 25 -29.00 -7.81 28.32
CA SER A 25 -28.05 -6.70 28.46
C SER A 25 -26.63 -7.12 28.09
N VAL A 26 -26.19 -8.29 28.58
CA VAL A 26 -24.88 -8.87 28.24
C VAL A 26 -24.82 -9.20 26.75
N GLY A 27 -25.87 -9.81 26.19
CA GLY A 27 -25.96 -10.08 24.75
C GLY A 27 -25.85 -8.82 23.89
N LEU A 28 -26.50 -7.72 24.32
CA LEU A 28 -26.43 -6.43 23.63
C LEU A 28 -25.02 -5.84 23.70
N LEU A 29 -24.34 -5.92 24.85
CA LEU A 29 -22.97 -5.46 25.01
C LEU A 29 -22.00 -6.23 24.11
N PHE A 30 -22.17 -7.56 24.00
CA PHE A 30 -21.40 -8.36 23.05
C PHE A 30 -21.68 -7.94 21.59
N ALA A 31 -22.94 -7.73 21.22
CA ALA A 31 -23.28 -7.26 19.87
C ALA A 31 -22.63 -5.90 19.56
N ILE A 32 -22.70 -4.95 20.49
CA ILE A 32 -22.08 -3.63 20.32
C ILE A 32 -20.55 -3.76 20.18
N GLN A 33 -19.89 -4.50 21.05
CA GLN A 33 -18.43 -4.63 21.02
C GLN A 33 -17.92 -5.39 19.78
N TYR A 34 -18.58 -6.49 19.39
CA TYR A 34 -18.05 -7.40 18.37
C TYR A 34 -18.63 -7.20 16.98
N VAL A 35 -19.79 -6.56 16.83
CA VAL A 35 -20.41 -6.30 15.53
C VAL A 35 -20.26 -4.83 15.12
N ILE A 36 -20.48 -3.90 16.05
CA ILE A 36 -20.48 -2.45 15.75
C ILE A 36 -19.08 -1.84 15.93
N LEU A 37 -18.40 -2.16 17.04
CA LEU A 37 -17.13 -1.54 17.42
C LEU A 37 -15.90 -2.32 16.97
N LYS A 38 -16.07 -3.43 16.24
CA LYS A 38 -14.95 -4.23 15.74
C LYS A 38 -14.22 -3.47 14.62
N LYS A 39 -13.40 -2.50 15.02
CA LYS A 39 -12.31 -2.03 14.16
C LYS A 39 -11.42 -3.23 13.86
N PRO A 40 -11.03 -3.48 12.60
CA PRO A 40 -10.00 -4.48 12.34
C PRO A 40 -8.81 -4.16 13.25
N SER A 41 -8.23 -5.16 13.92
CA SER A 41 -7.05 -4.90 14.75
C SER A 41 -6.00 -4.22 13.87
N ASP A 42 -5.49 -3.08 14.31
CA ASP A 42 -4.54 -2.27 13.53
C ASP A 42 -3.31 -3.10 13.10
N VAL A 43 -2.95 -4.10 13.91
CA VAL A 43 -1.92 -5.11 13.59
C VAL A 43 -2.25 -5.93 12.35
N LYS A 44 -3.50 -6.37 12.17
CA LYS A 44 -3.90 -7.13 10.97
C LYS A 44 -3.91 -6.22 9.73
N LYS A 45 -4.41 -4.99 9.87
CA LYS A 45 -4.46 -4.03 8.76
C LYS A 45 -3.04 -3.70 8.28
N SER A 46 -2.15 -3.30 9.20
CA SER A 46 -0.75 -2.96 8.89
C SER A 46 0.03 -4.14 8.32
N PHE A 47 -0.18 -5.36 8.83
CA PHE A 47 0.44 -6.55 8.26
C PHE A 47 -0.01 -6.80 6.81
N LEU A 48 -1.31 -6.73 6.52
CA LEU A 48 -1.82 -6.92 5.17
C LEU A 48 -1.34 -5.83 4.20
N GLN A 49 -1.26 -4.58 4.65
CA GLN A 49 -0.73 -3.48 3.85
C GLN A 49 0.76 -3.67 3.50
N ALA A 50 1.57 -4.10 4.48
CA ALA A 50 3.00 -4.38 4.27
C ALA A 50 3.22 -5.60 3.35
N GLU A 51 2.41 -6.65 3.52
CA GLU A 51 2.46 -7.82 2.65
C GLU A 51 2.05 -7.46 1.21
N LEU A 52 1.02 -6.63 1.06
CA LEU A 52 0.56 -6.17 -0.24
C LEU A 52 1.60 -5.26 -0.92
N SER A 53 2.20 -4.31 -0.20
CA SER A 53 3.25 -3.45 -0.76
C SER A 53 4.48 -4.25 -1.14
N SER A 54 4.92 -5.21 -0.31
CA SER A 54 6.07 -6.07 -0.58
C SER A 54 5.86 -6.97 -1.80
N ASN A 55 4.73 -7.68 -1.86
CA ASN A 55 4.45 -8.56 -2.99
C ASN A 55 4.26 -7.77 -4.29
N SER A 56 3.61 -6.60 -4.23
CA SER A 56 3.43 -5.74 -5.40
C SER A 56 4.76 -5.18 -5.90
N LEU A 57 5.60 -4.67 -5.00
CA LEU A 57 6.90 -4.12 -5.36
C LEU A 57 7.84 -5.20 -5.90
N ASN A 58 7.87 -6.38 -5.27
CA ASN A 58 8.69 -7.51 -5.74
C ASN A 58 8.23 -8.03 -7.12
N ALA A 59 6.92 -8.10 -7.36
CA ALA A 59 6.38 -8.48 -8.66
C ALA A 59 6.72 -7.44 -9.73
N MET A 60 6.58 -6.16 -9.40
CA MET A 60 6.93 -5.04 -10.27
C MET A 60 8.40 -5.11 -10.68
N LEU A 61 9.32 -5.20 -9.71
CA LEU A 61 10.77 -5.24 -9.99
C LEU A 61 11.22 -6.41 -10.88
N LYS A 62 10.49 -7.53 -10.82
CA LYS A 62 10.76 -8.74 -11.64
C LYS A 62 10.00 -8.76 -12.97
N THR A 63 9.21 -7.74 -13.26
CA THR A 63 8.49 -7.66 -14.53
C THR A 63 9.48 -7.31 -15.63
N ASN A 64 9.47 -8.09 -16.72
CA ASN A 64 10.31 -7.84 -17.88
C ASN A 64 9.59 -6.94 -18.88
N ILE A 65 10.34 -6.04 -19.49
CA ILE A 65 9.83 -5.08 -20.47
C ILE A 65 10.38 -5.49 -21.84
N PRO A 66 9.55 -6.08 -22.73
CA PRO A 66 10.00 -6.56 -24.04
C PRO A 66 10.60 -5.45 -24.91
N GLU A 67 10.07 -4.24 -24.78
CA GLU A 67 10.47 -3.04 -25.52
C GLU A 67 11.88 -2.54 -25.15
N CYS A 68 12.44 -3.01 -24.04
CA CYS A 68 13.77 -2.63 -23.54
C CYS A 68 14.71 -3.85 -23.49
N ASN A 69 14.82 -4.60 -24.59
CA ASN A 69 15.66 -5.82 -24.69
C ASN A 69 15.31 -6.91 -23.64
N ASN A 70 14.04 -7.01 -23.25
CA ASN A 70 13.59 -7.87 -22.15
C ASN A 70 14.29 -7.61 -20.81
N ALA A 71 14.78 -6.40 -20.58
CA ALA A 71 15.32 -6.00 -19.28
C ALA A 71 14.24 -6.06 -18.20
N ASP A 72 14.64 -6.39 -16.98
CA ASP A 72 13.76 -6.34 -15.82
C ASP A 72 13.56 -4.89 -15.37
N MET A 73 12.42 -4.61 -14.75
CA MET A 73 12.15 -3.27 -14.23
C MET A 73 13.23 -2.80 -13.25
N ALA A 74 13.86 -3.71 -12.48
CA ALA A 74 14.98 -3.38 -11.61
C ALA A 74 16.17 -2.77 -12.38
N ALA A 75 16.53 -3.32 -13.54
CA ALA A 75 17.56 -2.73 -14.40
C ALA A 75 17.12 -1.36 -14.94
N LEU A 76 15.86 -1.20 -15.35
CA LEU A 76 15.35 0.11 -15.79
C LEU A 76 15.35 1.15 -14.66
N PHE A 77 15.01 0.76 -13.42
CA PHE A 77 15.11 1.65 -12.26
C PHE A 77 16.55 2.14 -12.06
N LYS A 78 17.52 1.23 -12.17
CA LYS A 78 18.93 1.55 -12.04
C LYS A 78 19.39 2.49 -13.16
N ASP A 79 19.09 2.15 -14.40
CA ASP A 79 19.46 2.91 -15.59
C ASP A 79 18.88 4.33 -15.54
N CYS A 80 17.58 4.43 -15.28
CA CYS A 80 16.89 5.70 -15.09
C CYS A 80 17.43 6.51 -13.90
N GLY A 81 17.76 5.84 -12.79
CA GLY A 81 18.38 6.49 -11.63
C GLY A 81 19.76 7.08 -11.95
N GLN A 82 20.55 6.40 -12.78
CA GLN A 82 21.88 6.84 -13.22
C GLN A 82 21.84 7.98 -14.25
N TYR A 83 20.76 8.11 -15.01
CA TYR A 83 20.57 9.22 -15.93
C TYR A 83 20.10 10.52 -15.25
N ASN A 84 19.48 10.43 -14.06
CA ASN A 84 18.98 11.58 -13.32
C ASN A 84 20.06 12.23 -12.41
N PRO A 85 19.88 13.51 -11.99
CA PRO A 85 20.80 14.18 -11.06
C PRO A 85 20.95 13.40 -9.73
N PRO A 86 22.11 13.49 -9.05
CA PRO A 86 23.12 14.56 -9.12
C PRO A 86 24.20 14.46 -10.22
N ASN A 87 24.51 13.29 -10.76
CA ASN A 87 25.65 13.08 -11.66
C ASN A 87 25.24 12.22 -12.87
N PRO A 88 24.53 12.79 -13.85
CA PRO A 88 23.96 12.03 -14.96
C PRO A 88 25.06 11.29 -15.73
N THR A 89 24.87 9.98 -15.91
CA THR A 89 25.67 9.16 -16.82
C THR A 89 24.83 8.76 -18.03
N GLU A 90 25.48 8.33 -19.11
CA GLU A 90 24.76 7.83 -20.29
C GLU A 90 23.93 6.59 -19.91
N PRO A 91 22.67 6.48 -20.40
CA PRO A 91 21.86 5.28 -20.21
C PRO A 91 22.50 4.09 -20.93
N GLU A 92 22.53 2.95 -20.25
CA GLU A 92 23.03 1.66 -20.75
C GLU A 92 21.92 0.88 -21.46
N ILE A 93 20.65 1.08 -21.06
CA ILE A 93 19.50 0.36 -21.62
C ILE A 93 18.83 1.19 -22.71
N ASP A 94 18.95 0.71 -23.95
CA ASP A 94 18.19 1.25 -25.08
C ASP A 94 16.80 0.59 -25.15
N CYS A 95 15.76 1.40 -24.99
CA CYS A 95 14.35 1.02 -25.13
C CYS A 95 13.76 1.40 -26.49
N ASP A 96 14.58 1.94 -27.40
CA ASP A 96 14.14 2.28 -28.75
C ASP A 96 14.32 1.07 -29.69
N ASN A 97 13.20 0.59 -30.21
CA ASN A 97 13.18 -0.55 -31.14
C ASN A 97 13.47 -0.11 -32.59
N ASP A 98 13.56 1.19 -32.89
CA ASP A 98 13.73 1.73 -34.24
C ASP A 98 15.08 2.44 -34.47
N GLY A 99 15.98 2.43 -33.48
CA GLY A 99 17.33 3.00 -33.60
C GLY A 99 17.35 4.54 -33.78
N SER A 100 16.23 5.20 -33.52
CA SER A 100 16.08 6.64 -33.54
C SER A 100 16.48 7.19 -32.18
N LYS A 101 17.79 7.11 -31.85
CA LYS A 101 18.38 7.77 -30.67
C LYS A 101 17.80 9.18 -30.55
N VAL A 102 16.84 9.36 -29.65
CA VAL A 102 16.19 10.65 -29.48
C VAL A 102 17.24 11.55 -28.87
N SER A 103 17.87 12.29 -29.77
CA SER A 103 18.93 13.22 -29.46
C SER A 103 18.28 14.32 -28.64
N SER A 104 18.60 14.34 -27.35
CA SER A 104 18.42 15.49 -26.48
C SER A 104 17.01 16.09 -26.45
N GLY A 105 16.16 15.61 -25.53
CA GLY A 105 15.03 16.38 -25.02
C GLY A 105 13.75 15.61 -24.77
N ASP A 106 13.47 14.57 -25.56
CA ASP A 106 12.16 13.91 -25.59
C ASP A 106 12.27 12.40 -25.24
N LEU A 107 12.11 12.14 -23.94
CA LEU A 107 11.77 10.91 -23.22
C LEU A 107 11.30 9.63 -24.01
N TYR A 108 12.13 9.02 -24.86
CA TYR A 108 12.09 7.55 -25.13
C TYR A 108 13.20 6.84 -24.36
N ASP A 109 13.31 7.21 -23.09
CA ASP A 109 14.34 6.77 -22.17
C ASP A 109 13.78 5.67 -21.25
N SER A 110 14.65 4.85 -20.67
CA SER A 110 14.27 3.80 -19.72
C SER A 110 13.37 4.35 -18.61
N CYS A 111 13.58 5.61 -18.19
CA CYS A 111 12.72 6.36 -17.27
C CYS A 111 11.26 6.53 -17.73
N PHE A 112 11.03 6.81 -19.01
CA PHE A 112 9.69 7.05 -19.53
C PHE A 112 8.87 5.76 -19.57
N ILE A 113 9.45 4.71 -20.15
CA ILE A 113 8.83 3.39 -20.21
C ILE A 113 8.61 2.84 -18.80
N LEU A 114 9.58 3.03 -17.91
CA LEU A 114 9.46 2.67 -16.50
C LEU A 114 8.28 3.40 -15.85
N ASN A 115 8.16 4.72 -16.00
CA ASN A 115 7.05 5.48 -15.44
C ASN A 115 5.69 5.01 -15.99
N GLN A 116 5.57 4.87 -17.30
CA GLN A 116 4.35 4.35 -17.95
C GLN A 116 3.97 2.96 -17.43
N THR A 117 4.96 2.08 -17.31
CA THR A 117 4.76 0.70 -16.84
C THR A 117 4.33 0.69 -15.37
N ILE A 118 4.97 1.47 -14.50
CA ILE A 118 4.60 1.61 -13.08
C ILE A 118 3.16 2.12 -12.97
N THR A 119 2.84 3.22 -13.66
CA THR A 119 1.48 3.79 -13.64
C THR A 119 0.46 2.78 -14.13
N THR A 120 0.77 2.03 -15.20
CA THR A 120 -0.12 0.99 -15.74
C THR A 120 -0.32 -0.15 -14.75
N ILE A 121 0.75 -0.65 -14.14
CA ILE A 121 0.69 -1.73 -13.14
C ILE A 121 -0.15 -1.28 -11.96
N LEU A 122 0.12 -0.11 -11.39
CA LEU A 122 -0.59 0.37 -10.19
C LEU A 122 -2.05 0.73 -10.50
N ASN A 123 -2.33 1.31 -11.68
CA ASN A 123 -3.69 1.60 -12.13
C ASN A 123 -4.51 0.34 -12.33
N ASN A 124 -3.94 -0.69 -12.93
CA ASN A 124 -4.65 -1.95 -13.21
C ASN A 124 -4.70 -2.90 -11.99
N THR A 125 -4.06 -2.55 -10.88
CA THR A 125 -4.03 -3.36 -9.66
C THR A 125 -4.60 -2.61 -8.46
N LEU A 126 -3.78 -1.82 -7.76
CA LEU A 126 -4.15 -1.15 -6.52
C LEU A 126 -5.31 -0.16 -6.70
N ASN A 127 -5.38 0.56 -7.84
CA ASN A 127 -6.51 1.45 -8.12
C ASN A 127 -7.80 0.68 -8.42
N VAL A 128 -7.74 -0.41 -9.20
CA VAL A 128 -8.90 -1.29 -9.42
C VAL A 128 -9.41 -1.85 -8.09
N TRP A 129 -8.51 -2.17 -7.17
CA TRP A 129 -8.87 -2.67 -5.83
C TRP A 129 -9.28 -1.57 -4.85
N ARG A 130 -9.23 -0.29 -5.28
CA ARG A 130 -9.50 0.89 -4.47
C ARG A 130 -8.68 0.93 -3.18
N VAL A 131 -7.40 0.59 -3.31
CA VAL A 131 -6.43 0.62 -2.22
C VAL A 131 -5.62 1.92 -2.35
N PRO A 132 -5.65 2.84 -1.36
CA PRO A 132 -4.84 4.05 -1.41
C PRO A 132 -3.35 3.69 -1.32
N TYR A 133 -2.53 4.35 -2.13
CA TYR A 133 -1.08 4.12 -2.13
C TYR A 133 -0.30 5.37 -2.51
N VAL A 134 0.98 5.36 -2.14
CA VAL A 134 1.99 6.32 -2.58
C VAL A 134 3.21 5.55 -3.05
N PHE A 135 3.68 5.85 -4.25
CA PHE A 135 4.89 5.31 -4.82
C PHE A 135 5.92 6.42 -5.02
N SER A 136 7.18 6.14 -4.69
CA SER A 136 8.29 7.09 -4.90
C SER A 136 9.61 6.36 -5.10
N ALA A 137 10.53 6.94 -5.88
CA ALA A 137 11.91 6.50 -5.93
C ALA A 137 12.84 7.68 -5.64
N ASN A 138 13.82 7.49 -4.75
CA ASN A 138 14.73 8.53 -4.32
C ASN A 138 16.09 7.95 -3.93
N PHE A 139 17.14 8.73 -4.13
CA PHE A 139 18.44 8.42 -3.54
C PHE A 139 18.46 8.80 -2.05
N ASP A 140 19.35 8.17 -1.26
CA ASP A 140 19.38 8.31 0.20
C ASP A 140 19.40 9.78 0.69
N ASN A 141 20.01 10.69 -0.08
CA ASN A 141 20.20 12.11 0.25
C ASN A 141 19.61 13.09 -0.77
N TYR A 142 18.74 12.64 -1.67
CA TYR A 142 18.14 13.48 -2.71
C TYR A 142 16.61 13.45 -2.65
N PRO A 143 15.93 14.52 -3.11
CA PRO A 143 14.49 14.50 -3.27
C PRO A 143 14.05 13.36 -4.21
N PRO A 144 12.76 12.96 -4.15
CA PRO A 144 12.21 12.01 -5.11
C PRO A 144 12.51 12.41 -6.55
N LEU A 145 12.80 11.41 -7.38
CA LEU A 145 13.09 11.64 -8.79
C LEU A 145 11.85 12.29 -9.46
N PRO A 146 12.04 13.26 -10.38
CA PRO A 146 10.94 14.04 -10.94
C PRO A 146 9.81 13.20 -11.56
N TRP A 147 10.16 12.07 -12.17
CA TRP A 147 9.20 11.14 -12.79
C TRP A 147 8.43 10.27 -11.79
N THR A 148 8.89 10.18 -10.53
CA THR A 148 8.14 9.51 -9.45
C THR A 148 7.38 10.44 -8.52
N ALA A 149 7.64 11.76 -8.62
CA ALA A 149 6.98 12.74 -7.79
C ALA A 149 5.49 12.81 -8.17
N GLY A 150 4.64 12.15 -7.38
CA GLY A 150 3.18 12.22 -7.54
C GLY A 150 2.50 10.96 -8.06
N ILE A 151 3.18 9.81 -8.10
CA ILE A 151 2.48 8.54 -8.37
C ILE A 151 1.72 8.12 -7.10
N THR A 152 0.44 8.48 -7.05
CA THR A 152 -0.48 8.12 -5.97
C THR A 152 -1.69 7.40 -6.54
N GLY A 153 -2.37 6.63 -5.68
CA GLY A 153 -3.66 6.04 -6.05
C GLY A 153 -4.76 7.10 -6.21
N ASP A 154 -5.88 6.68 -6.79
CA ASP A 154 -7.10 7.51 -6.92
C ASP A 154 -7.64 7.95 -5.55
N ILE A 155 -7.40 7.13 -4.54
CA ILE A 155 -7.71 7.42 -3.15
C ILE A 155 -6.40 7.88 -2.48
N PRO A 156 -6.36 9.10 -1.91
CA PRO A 156 -5.18 9.57 -1.22
C PRO A 156 -5.00 8.87 0.13
N CYS A 157 -3.75 8.63 0.51
CA CYS A 157 -3.41 8.25 1.87
C CYS A 157 -3.78 9.38 2.85
N THR A 158 -4.43 9.04 3.95
CA THR A 158 -4.80 9.95 5.04
C THR A 158 -3.71 9.97 6.11
N MET A 159 -3.73 10.98 7.00
CA MET A 159 -2.79 11.07 8.12
C MET A 159 -2.98 9.97 9.17
N GLU A 160 -4.10 9.26 9.14
CA GLU A 160 -4.41 8.13 10.04
C GLU A 160 -3.89 6.78 9.49
N ASP A 161 -3.33 6.75 8.28
CA ASP A 161 -2.87 5.50 7.67
C ASP A 161 -1.48 5.09 8.18
N GLU A 162 -1.48 4.10 9.08
CA GLU A 162 -0.31 3.47 9.71
C GLU A 162 0.51 2.54 8.78
N GLY A 163 0.23 2.53 7.48
CA GLY A 163 0.93 1.68 6.52
C GLY A 163 2.44 1.86 6.61
N ARG A 164 3.17 0.76 6.84
CA ARG A 164 4.64 0.79 6.77
C ARG A 164 5.04 0.81 5.31
N PRO A 165 5.84 1.80 4.86
CA PRO A 165 6.38 1.78 3.51
C PRO A 165 7.25 0.54 3.36
N GLN A 166 7.07 -0.19 2.26
CA GLN A 166 8.03 -1.21 1.88
C GLN A 166 9.04 -0.57 0.92
N GLU A 167 10.30 -0.82 1.21
CA GLU A 167 11.42 -0.26 0.46
C GLU A 167 12.22 -1.39 -0.18
N PHE A 168 12.74 -1.11 -1.37
CA PHE A 168 13.72 -1.94 -2.06
C PHE A 168 14.87 -1.05 -2.51
N THR A 169 16.10 -1.48 -2.26
CA THR A 169 17.29 -0.68 -2.53
C THR A 169 18.11 -1.29 -3.66
N LEU A 170 18.40 -0.50 -4.67
CA LEU A 170 19.26 -0.86 -5.79
C LEU A 170 20.59 -0.09 -5.69
N PRO A 171 21.74 -0.80 -5.67
CA PRO A 171 23.03 -0.13 -5.76
C PRO A 171 23.26 0.39 -7.18
N THR A 172 23.60 1.68 -7.29
CA THR A 172 23.94 2.36 -8.54
C THR A 172 25.32 2.99 -8.42
N THR A 173 25.88 3.47 -9.55
CA THR A 173 27.14 4.23 -9.55
C THR A 173 27.04 5.57 -8.78
N GLN A 174 25.83 6.10 -8.60
CA GLN A 174 25.58 7.35 -7.88
C GLN A 174 25.24 7.16 -6.40
N GLY A 175 25.08 5.91 -5.95
CA GLY A 175 24.63 5.56 -4.60
C GLY A 175 23.46 4.60 -4.61
N ASN A 176 22.77 4.50 -3.47
CA ASN A 176 21.64 3.60 -3.30
C ASN A 176 20.34 4.28 -3.74
N LEU A 177 19.71 3.74 -4.78
CA LEU A 177 18.36 4.12 -5.19
C LEU A 177 17.36 3.35 -4.32
N ARG A 178 16.58 4.06 -3.53
CA ARG A 178 15.48 3.49 -2.74
C ARG A 178 14.18 3.63 -3.52
N ILE A 179 13.50 2.52 -3.73
CA ILE A 179 12.17 2.46 -4.33
C ILE A 179 11.20 2.13 -3.21
N VAL A 180 10.20 2.97 -3.04
CA VAL A 180 9.30 2.93 -1.88
C VAL A 180 7.87 2.84 -2.38
N LEU A 181 7.15 1.82 -1.90
CA LEU A 181 5.71 1.68 -2.06
C LEU A 181 5.06 1.64 -0.68
N LYS A 182 4.24 2.66 -0.38
CA LYS A 182 3.41 2.71 0.81
C LYS A 182 1.97 2.42 0.42
N VAL A 183 1.40 1.37 1.00
CA VAL A 183 -0.03 1.07 0.93
C VAL A 183 -0.70 1.57 2.21
N CYS A 184 -1.85 2.21 2.02
CA CYS A 184 -2.76 2.75 3.01
C CYS A 184 -4.10 1.98 2.92
#